data_AF-A0A453DGT6-F1
#
_entry.id   AF-A0A453DGT6-F1
#
_cell.length_a   1.000
_cell.length_b   1.000
_cell.length_c   1.000
_cell.angle_alpha   90.00
_cell.angle_beta   90.00
_cell.angle_gamma   90.00
#
_symmetry.space_group_name_H-M   'P 1'
#
loop_
_entity.id
_entity.type
_entity.pdbx_description
1 polymer ?
#
loop_
_entity_poly.entity_id
_entity_poly.type
_entity_poly.pdbx_seq_one_letter_code
_entity_poly.pdbx_strand_id
1 'polypeptide(L)' 'MIPGLENFPGDVIHSSSYKSGKSYSGKNVLVVGSGNSGMEIAYDLATHGANTSIVIRSPVCTCTIYFHWVHERKFLV' A
#
# COMPACT_ATOMS: atom_id res chain seq x y z
N MET A 1 -9.79 -4.80 -16.28
CA MET A 1 -9.82 -3.38 -16.66
C MET A 1 -10.98 -2.74 -15.90
N ILE A 2 -10.76 -1.62 -15.20
CA ILE A 2 -11.81 -0.96 -14.42
C ILE A 2 -12.57 -0.01 -15.38
N PRO A 3 -13.89 -0.19 -15.60
CA PRO A 3 -14.66 0.69 -16.46
C PRO A 3 -14.61 2.14 -15.95
N GLY A 4 -14.39 3.11 -16.85
CA GLY A 4 -14.34 4.54 -16.51
C GLY A 4 -13.03 5.04 -15.91
N LEU A 5 -12.02 4.16 -15.75
CA LEU A 5 -10.70 4.55 -15.26
C LEU A 5 -9.97 5.49 -16.22
N GLU A 6 -10.23 5.38 -17.53
CA GLU A 6 -9.67 6.24 -18.57
C GLU A 6 -10.11 7.71 -18.47
N ASN A 7 -11.24 7.98 -17.82
CA ASN A 7 -11.74 9.34 -17.60
C ASN A 7 -11.34 9.88 -16.21
N PHE A 8 -10.60 9.12 -15.42
CA PHE A 8 -10.15 9.59 -14.12
C PHE A 8 -9.10 10.70 -14.31
N PRO A 9 -9.33 11.91 -13.78
CA PRO A 9 -8.45 13.05 -14.03
C PRO A 9 -7.14 12.99 -13.21
N GLY A 10 -7.02 12.05 -12.27
CA GLY A 10 -5.84 11.87 -11.44
C GLY A 10 -4.88 10.81 -11.96
N ASP A 11 -3.72 10.72 -11.32
CA ASP A 11 -2.71 9.72 -11.65
C ASP A 11 -3.16 8.32 -11.23
N VAL A 12 -3.05 7.36 -12.14
CA VAL A 12 -3.28 5.94 -11.87
C VAL A 12 -1.99 5.18 -12.11
N ILE A 13 -1.43 4.60 -11.05
CA ILE A 13 -0.20 3.81 -11.12
C ILE A 13 -0.40 2.43 -10.50
N HIS A 14 0.31 1.44 -11.03
CA HIS A 14 0.38 0.12 -10.41
C HIS A 14 1.46 0.09 -9.32
N SER A 15 1.33 -0.80 -8.34
CA SER A 15 2.28 -0.94 -7.22
C SER A 15 3.73 -1.18 -7.70
N SER A 16 3.91 -1.87 -8.83
CA SER A 16 5.24 -2.09 -9.44
C SER A 16 5.93 -0.81 -9.92
N SER A 17 5.17 0.27 -10.13
CA SER A 17 5.66 1.58 -10.55
C SER A 17 5.73 2.58 -9.41
N TYR A 18 5.26 2.20 -8.22
CA TYR A 18 5.34 3.00 -7.00
C TYR A 18 6.80 3.12 -6.54
N LYS A 19 7.20 4.33 -6.12
CA LYS A 19 8.57 4.60 -5.65
C LYS A 19 8.61 5.12 -4.21
N SER A 20 7.79 6.12 -3.88
CA SER A 20 7.78 6.74 -2.55
C SER A 20 6.51 7.57 -2.35
N GLY A 21 6.03 7.58 -1.11
CA GLY A 21 4.85 8.34 -0.69
C GLY A 21 5.09 9.84 -0.63
N LYS A 22 6.35 10.29 -0.62
CA LYS A 22 6.72 11.71 -0.52
C LYS A 22 6.11 12.58 -1.63
N SER A 23 5.99 12.05 -2.85
CA SER A 23 5.38 12.76 -4.00
C SER A 23 3.87 12.98 -3.86
N TYR A 24 3.24 12.36 -2.87
CA TYR A 24 1.80 12.39 -2.64
C TYR A 24 1.41 13.12 -1.35
N SER A 25 2.37 13.79 -0.69
CA SER A 25 2.09 14.57 0.52
C SER A 25 0.99 15.61 0.28
N GLY A 26 0.00 15.65 1.17
CA GLY A 26 -1.18 16.53 1.05
C GLY A 26 -2.19 16.15 -0.04
N LYS A 27 -1.96 15.07 -0.79
CA LYS A 27 -2.91 14.58 -1.82
C LYS A 27 -3.84 13.51 -1.24
N ASN A 28 -5.03 13.40 -1.83
CA ASN A 28 -5.94 12.28 -1.57
C ASN A 28 -5.52 11.09 -2.45
N VAL A 29 -5.23 9.95 -1.84
CA VAL A 29 -4.75 8.75 -2.54
C VAL A 29 -5.58 7.53 -2.16
N LEU A 30 -6.08 6.82 -3.19
CA LEU A 30 -6.83 5.59 -3.05
C LEU A 30 -5.95 4.39 -3.40
N VAL A 31 -5.71 3.51 -2.42
CA VAL A 31 -5.01 2.24 -2.62
C VAL A 31 -6.05 1.15 -2.84
N VAL A 32 -5.99 0.49 -4.01
CA VAL A 32 -6.90 -0.60 -4.36
C VAL A 32 -6.21 -1.93 -4.08
N GLY A 33 -6.72 -2.68 -3.10
CA GLY A 33 -6.17 -3.96 -2.66
C GLY A 33 -5.37 -3.87 -1.37
N SER A 34 -5.45 -4.93 -0.56
CA SER A 34 -4.89 -5.03 0.79
C SER A 34 -4.00 -6.26 0.97
N GLY A 35 -3.26 -6.65 -0.08
CA GLY A 35 -2.11 -7.55 0.07
C GLY A 35 -0.94 -6.82 0.73
N ASN A 36 0.18 -7.52 0.97
CA ASN A 36 1.37 -6.96 1.62
C ASN A 36 1.80 -5.62 1.00
N SER A 37 1.97 -5.58 -0.32
CA SER A 37 2.36 -4.36 -1.03
C SER A 37 1.34 -3.23 -0.90
N GLY A 38 0.03 -3.54 -0.92
CA GLY A 38 -1.01 -2.52 -0.76
C GLY A 38 -0.98 -1.89 0.63
N MET A 39 -0.75 -2.71 1.66
CA MET A 39 -0.63 -2.23 3.03
C MET A 39 0.65 -1.42 3.25
N GLU A 40 1.79 -1.87 2.72
CA GLU A 40 3.06 -1.16 2.78
C GLU A 40 2.98 0.21 2.09
N ILE A 41 2.37 0.27 0.89
CA ILE A 41 2.17 1.51 0.15
C ILE A 41 1.23 2.46 0.91
N ALA A 42 0.11 1.94 1.44
CA ALA A 42 -0.82 2.77 2.21
C ALA A 42 -0.16 3.36 3.46
N TYR A 43 0.69 2.57 4.14
CA TYR A 43 1.47 3.02 5.28
C TYR A 43 2.50 4.08 4.89
N ASP A 44 3.26 3.86 3.82
CA ASP A 44 4.26 4.81 3.32
C ASP A 44 3.62 6.15 2.90
N LEU A 45 2.46 6.10 2.25
CA LEU A 45 1.69 7.29 1.90
C LEU A 45 1.19 8.05 3.14
N ALA A 46 0.64 7.33 4.14
CA ALA A 46 0.14 7.95 5.37
C ALA A 46 1.27 8.61 6.18
N THR A 47 2.42 7.95 6.27
CA THR A 47 3.60 8.48 6.98
C THR A 47 4.19 9.73 6.31
N HIS A 48 4.04 9.85 4.99
CA HIS A 48 4.45 11.05 4.23
C HIS A 48 3.37 12.15 4.16
N GLY A 49 2.28 12.02 4.92
CA GLY A 49 1.23 13.05 5.03
C GLY A 49 0.26 13.10 3.86
N ALA A 50 0.13 12.02 3.08
CA ALA A 50 -0.97 11.86 2.15
C ALA A 50 -2.25 11.48 2.89
N ASN A 51 -3.41 11.92 2.39
CA ASN A 51 -4.70 11.48 2.88
C ASN A 51 -5.07 10.15 2.19
N THR A 52 -4.81 9.04 2.87
CA THR A 52 -4.89 7.70 2.31
C THR A 52 -6.21 6.99 2.61
N SER A 53 -6.75 6.30 1.60
CA SER A 53 -7.90 5.41 1.74
C SER A 53 -7.60 4.08 1.09
N ILE A 54 -8.10 2.97 1.67
CA ILE A 54 -7.87 1.62 1.16
C ILE A 54 -9.20 0.99 0.76
N VAL A 55 -9.26 0.43 -0.45
CA VAL A 55 -10.42 -0.36 -0.92
C VAL A 55 -10.07 -1.84 -0.84
N ILE A 56 -10.90 -2.58 -0.11
CA ILE A 56 -10.74 -4.01 0.11
C ILE A 56 -11.94 -4.73 -0.52
N ARG A 57 -11.70 -5.54 -1.56
CA ARG A 57 -12.75 -6.29 -2.26
C ARG A 57 -13.19 -7.54 -1.50
N SER A 58 -12.26 -8.19 -0.81
CA SER A 58 -12.49 -9.48 -0.15
C SER A 58 -11.80 -9.48 1.20
N PRO A 59 -12.30 -10.24 2.19
CA PRO A 59 -11.67 -10.35 3.49
C PRO A 59 -10.19 -10.67 3.35
N VAL A 60 -9.34 -9.93 4.04
CA VAL A 60 -7.91 -10.21 4.11
C VAL A 60 -7.56 -10.75 5.49
N CYS A 61 -6.83 -11.84 5.51
CA CYS A 61 -6.15 -12.29 6.71
C CYS A 61 -4.76 -11.69 6.71
N THR A 62 -4.52 -10.73 7.60
CA THR A 62 -3.19 -10.15 7.81
C THR A 62 -2.47 -10.92 8.90
N CYS A 63 -1.31 -11.48 8.59
CA CYS A 63 -0.40 -12.02 9.59
C CYS A 63 0.72 -11.01 9.83
N THR A 64 0.76 -10.42 11.02
CA THR A 64 1.90 -9.60 11.43
C THR A 64 3.05 -10.54 11.84
N ILE A 65 4.10 -10.58 11.02
CA ILE A 65 5.34 -11.26 11.39
C ILE A 65 6.11 -10.41 12.40
N TYR A 66 6.19 -10.88 13.64
CA TYR A 66 7.09 -10.30 14.63
C TYR A 66 8.48 -10.90 14.45
N PHE A 67 9.44 -10.08 14.01
CA PHE A 67 10.85 -10.47 14.02
C PHE A 67 11.38 -10.36 15.45
N HIS A 68 11.40 -11.48 16.17
CA HIS A 68 12.15 -11.58 17.42
C HIS A 68 13.61 -11.92 17.10
N TRP A 69 14.50 -10.98 17.40
CA TRP A 69 15.94 -11.14 17.14
C TRP A 69 16.56 -12.07 18.19
N VAL A 70 16.50 -13.38 17.95
CA VAL A 70 17.27 -14.37 18.71
C VAL A 70 18.56 -14.63 17.96
N HIS A 71 19.69 -14.35 18.62
CA HIS A 71 21.06 -14.64 18.22
C HIS A 71 21.19 -15.56 16.98
N GLU A 72 21.50 -14.94 15.84
CA GLU A 72 22.06 -15.55 14.62
C GLU A 72 21.30 -16.68 13.91
N ARG A 73 19.97 -16.82 14.04
CA ARG A 73 19.19 -17.65 13.09
C ARG A 73 17.95 -16.94 12.59
N LYS A 74 18.00 -16.47 11.34
CA LYS A 74 16.83 -15.99 10.60
C LYS A 74 15.92 -17.17 10.27
N PHE A 75 14.84 -17.35 11.02
CA PHE A 75 13.71 -18.17 10.56
C PHE A 75 12.70 -17.25 9.89
N LEU A 76 12.51 -17.48 8.58
CA LEU A 76 11.37 -16.97 7.81
C LEU A 76 10.32 -18.07 7.87
N VAL A 77 9.11 -17.75 8.32
CA VAL A 77 7.90 -18.54 8.02
C VAL A 77 7.14 -17.89 6.89
#